data_AF-A0A7H0EX14-F1
#
_entry.id   AF-A0A7H0EX14-F1
#
_cell.length_a   1.000
_cell.length_b   1.000
_cell.length_c   1.000
_cell.angle_alpha   90.00
_cell.angle_beta   90.00
_cell.angle_gamma   90.00
#
_symmetry.space_group_name_H-M   'P 1'
#
loop_
_entity.id
_entity.type
_entity.pdbx_description
1 polymer ?
#
loop_
_entity_poly.entity_id
_entity_poly.type
_entity_poly.pdbx_seq_one_letter_code
_entity_poly.pdbx_strand_id
1 'polypeptide(L)'
;MPLLTNMESRGIETGKEIGILKNARDYVKLVLRTRLGDIPEKMEQAVDKILVLSILDELLKVAIKVDCFEDFHQSLVKLSPKVPESNESDKS
;
A
#
# COMPACT_ATOMS: atom_id res chain seq x y z
N MET A 1 2.37 -23.00 -33.10
CA MET A 1 2.75 -22.48 -31.77
C MET A 1 2.38 -21.01 -31.76
N PRO A 2 1.57 -20.49 -30.83
CA PRO A 2 1.32 -19.06 -30.78
C PRO A 2 2.56 -18.38 -30.20
N LEU A 3 3.18 -17.50 -30.98
CA LEU A 3 4.23 -16.61 -30.51
C LEU A 3 3.53 -15.39 -29.94
N LEU A 4 3.48 -15.29 -28.61
CA LEU A 4 2.99 -14.07 -27.96
C LEU A 4 3.90 -12.92 -28.36
N THR A 5 3.31 -11.80 -28.79
CA THR A 5 4.08 -10.61 -29.15
C THR A 5 4.72 -9.98 -27.91
N ASN A 6 5.83 -9.26 -28.08
CA ASN A 6 6.47 -8.54 -26.96
C ASN A 6 5.51 -7.57 -26.26
N MET A 7 4.54 -7.02 -26.99
CA MET A 7 3.52 -6.12 -26.44
C MET A 7 2.53 -6.87 -25.54
N GLU A 8 2.07 -8.05 -25.96
CA GLU A 8 1.19 -8.89 -25.15
C GLU A 8 1.91 -9.39 -23.88
N SER A 9 3.17 -9.82 -23.99
CA SER A 9 3.98 -10.24 -22.84
C SER A 9 4.12 -9.13 -21.79
N ARG A 10 4.42 -7.89 -22.23
CA ARG A 10 4.48 -6.73 -21.34
C ARG A 10 3.15 -6.43 -20.67
N GLY A 11 2.04 -6.51 -21.42
CA GLY A 11 0.70 -6.31 -20.87
C GLY A 11 0.37 -7.31 -19.76
N ILE A 12 0.74 -8.57 -19.94
CA ILE A 12 0.54 -9.62 -18.92
C ILE A 12 1.39 -9.35 -17.68
N GLU A 13 2.65 -8.98 -17.86
CA GLU A 13 3.57 -8.68 -16.75
C GLU A 13 3.09 -7.48 -15.92
N THR A 14 2.76 -6.36 -16.57
CA THR A 14 2.19 -5.19 -15.90
C THR A 14 0.86 -5.52 -15.19
N GLY A 15 -0.01 -6.32 -15.82
CA GLY A 15 -1.26 -6.77 -15.21
C GLY A 15 -1.03 -7.59 -13.93
N LYS A 16 -0.01 -8.47 -13.92
CA LYS A 16 0.38 -9.23 -12.73
C LYS A 16 0.89 -8.33 -11.62
N GLU A 17 1.77 -7.38 -11.92
CA GLU A 17 2.31 -6.44 -10.93
C GLU A 17 1.20 -5.61 -10.27
N ILE A 18 0.27 -5.07 -11.08
CA ILE A 18 -0.89 -4.33 -10.58
C ILE A 18 -1.77 -5.23 -9.70
N GLY A 19 -2.02 -6.46 -10.12
CA GLY A 19 -2.80 -7.44 -9.35
C GLY A 19 -2.17 -7.76 -8.00
N ILE A 20 -0.84 -7.95 -7.96
CA ILE A 20 -0.09 -8.22 -6.72
C ILE A 20 -0.21 -7.03 -5.76
N LEU A 21 -0.01 -5.80 -6.24
CA LEU A 21 -0.12 -4.60 -5.41
C LEU A 21 -1.54 -4.41 -4.86
N LYS A 22 -2.57 -4.61 -5.70
CA LYS A 22 -3.96 -4.54 -5.27
C LYS A 22 -4.26 -5.55 -4.16
N ASN A 23 -3.87 -6.80 -4.38
CA ASN A 23 -4.10 -7.87 -3.40
C ASN A 23 -3.40 -7.58 -2.07
N ALA A 24 -2.16 -7.08 -2.10
CA ALA A 24 -1.43 -6.73 -0.89
C ALA A 24 -2.14 -5.63 -0.06
N ARG A 25 -2.67 -4.59 -0.72
CA ARG A 25 -3.48 -3.55 -0.04
C ARG A 25 -4.75 -4.13 0.54
N ASP A 26 -5.44 -4.98 -0.21
CA ASP A 26 -6.69 -5.59 0.21
C ASP A 26 -6.48 -6.53 1.41
N TYR A 27 -5.35 -7.25 1.49
CA TYR A 27 -5.01 -8.04 2.67
C TYR A 27 -4.77 -7.20 3.92
N VAL A 28 -4.03 -6.09 3.81
CA VAL A 28 -3.82 -5.17 4.94
C VAL A 28 -5.17 -4.66 5.45
N LYS A 29 -6.04 -4.18 4.55
CA LYS A 29 -7.40 -3.72 4.89
C LYS A 29 -8.25 -4.85 5.46
N LEU A 30 -8.17 -6.06 4.93
CA LEU A 30 -8.93 -7.20 5.45
C LEU A 30 -8.54 -7.55 6.88
N VAL A 31 -7.24 -7.63 7.18
CA VAL A 31 -6.75 -7.95 8.53
C VAL A 31 -7.17 -6.87 9.54
N LEU A 32 -7.01 -5.60 9.17
CA LEU A 32 -7.46 -4.49 10.01
C LEU A 32 -8.96 -4.55 10.26
N ARG A 33 -9.79 -4.77 9.24
CA ARG A 33 -11.24 -4.93 9.39
C ARG A 33 -11.60 -6.08 10.31
N THR A 34 -10.94 -7.21 10.12
CA THR A 34 -11.21 -8.44 10.88
C THR A 34 -10.86 -8.28 12.36
N ARG A 35 -9.77 -7.56 12.68
CA ARG A 35 -9.29 -7.43 14.06
C ARG A 35 -9.90 -6.26 14.81
N LEU A 36 -10.05 -5.12 14.15
CA LEU A 36 -10.37 -3.84 14.79
C LEU A 36 -11.76 -3.30 14.40
N GLY A 37 -12.45 -3.96 13.46
CA GLY A 37 -13.73 -3.51 12.93
C GLY A 37 -13.59 -2.54 11.76
N ASP A 38 -14.63 -1.77 11.46
CA ASP A 38 -14.66 -0.91 10.27
C ASP A 38 -13.52 0.11 10.26
N ILE A 39 -12.83 0.16 9.12
CA ILE A 39 -11.66 1.02 8.91
C ILE A 39 -12.15 2.43 8.57
N PRO A 40 -11.60 3.47 9.22
CA PRO A 40 -11.81 4.86 8.80
C PRO A 40 -11.33 5.09 7.36
N GLU A 41 -12.16 5.76 6.54
CA GLU A 41 -11.87 6.04 5.12
C GLU A 41 -10.49 6.64 4.88
N LYS A 42 -10.06 7.58 5.74
CA LYS A 42 -8.74 8.22 5.67
C LYS A 42 -7.59 7.21 5.64
N MET A 43 -7.73 6.12 6.40
CA MET A 43 -6.71 5.08 6.49
C MET A 43 -6.76 4.14 5.29
N GLU A 44 -7.95 3.81 4.78
CA GLU A 44 -8.08 3.06 3.52
C GLU A 44 -7.37 3.79 2.38
N GLN A 45 -7.66 5.09 2.22
CA GLN A 45 -7.03 5.93 1.21
C GLN A 45 -5.50 6.01 1.40
N ALA A 46 -5.02 5.99 2.64
CA ALA A 46 -3.59 6.05 2.91
C ALA A 46 -2.88 4.75 2.54
N VAL A 47 -3.49 3.59 2.80
CA VAL A 47 -2.98 2.27 2.36
C VAL A 47 -3.03 2.17 0.82
N ASP A 48 -4.08 2.68 0.18
CA ASP A 48 -4.25 2.61 -1.27
C ASP A 48 -3.20 3.44 -2.05
N LYS A 49 -2.62 4.46 -1.42
CA LYS A 49 -1.52 5.27 -1.99
C LYS A 49 -0.16 4.55 -1.98
N ILE A 50 -0.02 3.43 -1.28
CA ILE A 50 1.27 2.74 -1.17
C ILE A 50 1.52 1.91 -2.42
N LEU A 51 2.56 2.27 -3.17
CA LEU A 51 2.95 1.60 -4.42
C LEU A 51 4.05 0.54 -4.23
N VAL A 52 4.60 0.42 -3.03
CA VAL A 52 5.76 -0.45 -2.75
C VAL A 52 5.30 -1.69 -2.00
N LEU A 53 5.48 -2.87 -2.61
CA LEU A 53 5.02 -4.15 -2.07
C LEU A 53 5.66 -4.48 -0.71
N SER A 54 6.96 -4.25 -0.54
CA SER A 54 7.65 -4.53 0.73
C SER A 54 7.10 -3.71 1.91
N ILE A 55 6.61 -2.50 1.64
CA ILE A 55 5.97 -1.66 2.66
C ILE A 55 4.61 -2.25 3.05
N LEU A 56 3.85 -2.75 2.07
CA LEU A 56 2.57 -3.42 2.33
C LEU A 56 2.76 -4.72 3.13
N ASP A 57 3.81 -5.49 2.85
CA ASP A 57 4.14 -6.70 3.61
C ASP A 57 4.48 -6.39 5.08
N GLU A 58 5.26 -5.34 5.33
CA GLU A 58 5.56 -4.90 6.69
C GLU A 58 4.31 -4.36 7.40
N LEU A 59 3.48 -3.59 6.70
CA LEU A 59 2.21 -3.12 7.26
C LEU A 59 1.25 -4.26 7.59
N LEU A 60 1.25 -5.34 6.80
CA LEU A 60 0.46 -6.53 7.12
C LEU A 60 0.94 -7.16 8.44
N LYS A 61 2.25 -7.28 8.64
CA LYS A 61 2.82 -7.78 9.90
C LYS A 61 2.45 -6.89 11.09
N VAL A 62 2.43 -5.57 10.90
CA VAL A 62 1.99 -4.61 11.92
C VAL A 62 0.50 -4.75 12.20
N ALA A 63 -0.33 -4.84 11.16
CA ALA A 63 -1.78 -5.00 11.26
C ALA A 63 -2.20 -6.25 12.05
N ILE A 64 -1.37 -7.30 12.07
CA ILE A 64 -1.60 -8.52 12.86
C ILE A 64 -1.28 -8.30 14.36
N LYS A 65 -0.43 -7.33 14.70
CA LYS A 65 0.08 -7.12 16.06
C LYS A 65 -0.60 -5.97 16.81
N VAL A 66 -1.01 -4.90 16.14
CA VAL A 66 -1.56 -3.69 16.78
C VAL A 66 -2.92 -3.93 17.42
N ASP A 67 -3.23 -3.26 18.52
CA ASP A 67 -4.53 -3.41 19.18
C ASP A 67 -5.50 -2.27 18.87
N CYS A 68 -5.04 -1.22 18.18
CA CYS A 68 -5.86 -0.11 17.76
C CYS A 68 -5.40 0.51 16.43
N PHE A 69 -6.25 1.35 15.86
CA PHE A 69 -5.97 2.05 14.61
C PHE A 69 -4.90 3.14 14.75
N GLU A 70 -4.79 3.79 15.91
CA GLU A 70 -3.77 4.81 16.17
C GLU A 70 -2.35 4.26 16.02
N ASP A 71 -2.08 3.08 16.60
CA ASP A 71 -0.77 2.42 16.53
C ASP A 71 -0.42 2.02 15.10
N PHE A 72 -1.43 1.54 14.36
CA PHE A 72 -1.25 1.22 12.94
C PHE A 72 -0.96 2.49 12.14
N HIS A 73 -1.67 3.58 12.39
CA HIS A 73 -1.47 4.85 11.71
C HIS A 73 -0.06 5.41 11.94
N GLN A 74 0.46 5.35 13.16
CA GLN A 74 1.85 5.74 13.45
C GLN A 74 2.86 4.91 12.64
N SER A 75 2.63 3.60 12.56
CA SER A 75 3.49 2.70 11.77
C SER A 75 3.40 3.01 10.27
N LEU A 76 2.19 3.30 9.77
CA LEU A 76 1.95 3.73 8.39
C LEU A 76 2.72 5.02 8.06
N VAL A 77 2.68 6.03 8.93
CA VAL A 77 3.43 7.29 8.74
C VAL A 77 4.93 7.05 8.76
N LYS A 78 5.41 6.14 9.60
CA LYS A 78 6.83 5.79 9.71
C LYS A 78 7.35 5.00 8.50
N LEU A 79 6.54 4.09 7.97
CA LEU A 79 6.91 3.18 6.89
C LEU A 79 6.63 3.77 5.50
N SER A 80 5.63 4.64 5.37
CA SER A 80 5.38 5.35 4.12
C SER A 80 6.60 6.20 3.77
N PRO A 81 7.09 6.15 2.52
CA PRO A 81 8.16 7.04 2.10
C PRO A 81 7.66 8.47 2.33
N LYS A 82 8.41 9.25 3.10
CA LYS A 82 8.24 10.70 3.12
C LYS A 82 8.43 11.15 1.68
N VAL A 83 7.34 11.58 1.03
CA VAL A 83 7.49 12.50 -0.09
C VAL A 83 8.38 13.61 0.46
N PRO A 84 9.52 13.94 -0.18
CA PRO A 84 10.25 15.13 0.22
C PRO A 84 9.26 16.28 0.12
N GLU A 85 8.88 16.83 1.28
CA GLU A 85 8.19 18.11 1.35
C GLU A 85 9.02 19.03 0.48
N SER A 86 8.42 19.52 -0.61
CA SER A 86 9.02 20.54 -1.43
C SER A 86 9.17 21.75 -0.53
N ASN A 87 10.36 21.88 0.01
CA ASN A 87 10.91 23.05 0.63
C ASN A 87 10.97 24.14 -0.44
N GLU A 88 9.82 24.77 -0.72
CA GLU A 88 9.80 26.09 -1.33
C GLU A 88 10.29 27.08 -0.28
N SER A 89 11.56 27.41 -0.47
CA SER A 89 12.31 28.48 0.17
C SER A 89 11.54 29.80 0.16
N ASP A 90 11.53 30.45 1.32
CA ASP A 90 12.11 31.78 1.49
C ASP A 90 12.45 32.50 0.17
N LYS A 91 11.52 33.33 -0.33
CA LYS A 91 11.84 34.60 -1.01
C LYS A 91 10.57 35.42 -1.27
N SER A 92 10.35 36.45 -0.45
CA SER A 92 10.22 37.88 -0.85
C SER A 92 9.58 38.71 0.25
#